data_AF-A0A7J7Q987-F1
#
_entry.id   AF-A0A7J7Q987-F1
#
_cell.length_a   1.000
_cell.length_b   1.000
_cell.length_c   1.000
_cell.angle_alpha   90.00
_cell.angle_beta   90.00
_cell.angle_gamma   90.00
#
_symmetry.space_group_name_H-M   'P 1'
#
loop_
_entity.id
_entity.type
_entity.pdbx_description
1 polymer ?
#
loop_
_entity_poly.entity_id
_entity_poly.type
_entity_poly.pdbx_seq_one_letter_code
_entity_poly.pdbx_strand_id
1 'polypeptide(L)'
;MSLSLRNSHLPARSPAKSNLKMHRLQFNAATTQQRLFNQVTSDRAFLPEQDPLVRLPHALQAYEVALQELPKLALGSPGFLRRVLQELPAFDLQQLPALAGGNTAQLLQQLPPAGQCYTSASGSNDSSKAQQTAVAVGSGISCDAQLWRAYMVLAFLTHGFLWCDGPAVPSSLPQVLAQPFAAVSAALGMPPVLVYATYNLMNWRRLDPAAPLELGNIACQHNFFGGMDEEWFRLIHVAIEAAAAPAMAALQPLQRAAQQRDAAAMEAHLEAITSSLKAMQVLLARIGERCDPYVYYKRVRVPMSGWRNNDALPQGLVYEGLWGSQPQQLYGETGAQSTVVHALDAALGIQHKQGWMQAYLTDMRAHMPPSHRAFLVQLEHGPSVRQAVQALGQTMPSSTASRNSDTPSSSSSSSSAASSSLIEVYDAAVVELERFRSQHRAFAITYIAQWSRKEAKEVGTGGSDFVPALSAYKDATAAHRLGESSTSSSSGSGSSRGCPFH
;
A
#
# COMPACT_ATOMS: atom_id res chain seq x y z
N MET A 1 30.04 53.72 17.45
CA MET A 1 30.06 55.19 17.53
C MET A 1 28.64 55.68 17.27
N SER A 2 27.88 56.00 18.35
CA SER A 2 27.41 57.35 18.71
C SER A 2 26.52 57.96 17.62
N LEU A 3 25.22 58.23 17.80
CA LEU A 3 24.52 59.18 18.70
C LEU A 3 23.02 59.09 18.33
N SER A 4 21.98 59.61 19.00
CA SER A 4 21.65 60.16 20.32
C SER A 4 20.21 60.74 20.17
N LEU A 5 19.59 61.12 21.30
CA LEU A 5 18.41 62.00 21.49
C LEU A 5 17.03 61.31 21.42
N ARG A 6 16.29 61.08 22.53
CA ARG A 6 15.74 61.92 23.63
C ARG A 6 14.51 62.78 23.27
N ASN A 7 13.48 62.58 24.13
CA ASN A 7 12.35 63.42 24.58
C ASN A 7 10.97 62.94 24.10
N SER A 8 10.01 62.44 24.89
CA SER A 8 9.44 62.71 26.23
C SER A 8 8.52 63.93 26.33
N HIS A 9 7.20 63.67 26.34
CA HIS A 9 6.08 64.38 27.03
C HIS A 9 4.76 63.70 26.63
N LEU A 10 3.66 63.55 27.39
CA LEU A 10 3.22 63.74 28.79
C LEU A 10 1.83 63.03 28.88
N PRO A 11 1.24 62.80 30.08
CA PRO A 11 0.16 61.84 30.31
C PRO A 11 -1.25 62.46 30.41
N ALA A 12 -2.29 61.66 30.14
CA ALA A 12 -3.62 61.77 30.78
C ALA A 12 -4.44 60.49 30.53
N ARG A 13 -5.23 60.08 31.53
CA ARG A 13 -5.88 58.78 31.69
C ARG A 13 -7.35 58.78 31.22
N SER A 14 -7.76 57.66 30.61
CA SER A 14 -9.07 56.94 30.78
C SER A 14 -10.33 57.50 30.08
N PRO A 15 -11.41 56.69 29.86
CA PRO A 15 -11.54 55.31 29.34
C PRO A 15 -12.62 55.15 28.23
N ALA A 16 -12.81 53.90 27.77
CA ALA A 16 -14.06 53.27 27.32
C ALA A 16 -14.21 52.90 25.82
N LYS A 17 -13.96 51.61 25.57
CA LYS A 17 -14.78 50.61 24.83
C LYS A 17 -15.50 51.05 23.54
N SER A 18 -15.04 50.50 22.42
CA SER A 18 -15.92 50.10 21.31
C SER A 18 -15.57 48.69 20.84
N ASN A 19 -16.58 47.82 20.86
CA ASN A 19 -16.56 46.44 20.39
C ASN A 19 -16.30 46.36 18.89
N LEU A 20 -15.33 45.56 18.47
CA LEU A 20 -15.37 44.85 17.19
C LEU A 20 -15.02 43.38 17.44
N LYS A 21 -16.03 42.51 17.34
CA LYS A 21 -15.86 41.05 17.31
C LYS A 21 -15.23 40.67 15.97
N MET A 22 -13.93 40.35 15.97
CA MET A 22 -13.36 39.47 14.95
C MET A 22 -13.52 38.02 15.42
N HIS A 23 -14.33 37.25 14.69
CA HIS A 23 -14.35 35.80 14.81
C HIS A 23 -12.97 35.25 14.39
N ARG A 24 -12.15 34.90 15.38
CA ARG A 24 -10.91 34.15 15.17
C ARG A 24 -11.30 32.68 15.04
N LEU A 25 -11.19 32.14 13.82
CA LEU A 25 -11.19 30.68 13.59
C LEU A 25 -10.07 30.07 14.45
N GLN A 26 -10.46 29.44 15.56
CA GLN A 26 -9.55 28.63 16.36
C GLN A 26 -9.37 27.29 15.67
N PHE A 27 -8.25 27.14 14.95
CA PHE A 27 -7.70 25.83 14.66
C PHE A 27 -7.12 25.27 15.96
N ASN A 28 -7.77 24.26 16.55
CA ASN A 28 -7.21 23.51 17.67
C ASN A 28 -6.09 22.60 17.14
N ALA A 29 -4.85 23.04 17.34
CA ALA A 29 -3.67 22.20 17.29
C ALA A 29 -3.53 21.48 18.63
N ALA A 30 -4.01 20.23 18.72
CA ALA A 30 -3.80 19.39 19.88
C ALA A 30 -3.55 17.93 19.46
N THR A 31 -2.30 17.49 19.65
CA THR A 31 -1.81 16.10 19.72
C THR A 31 -1.74 15.30 18.41
N THR A 32 -0.84 15.70 17.49
CA THR A 32 -0.37 14.80 16.43
C THR A 32 0.74 13.91 16.99
N GLN A 33 0.40 12.75 17.55
CA GLN A 33 1.34 11.63 17.55
C GLN A 33 1.67 11.33 16.08
N GLN A 34 2.92 11.56 15.67
CA GLN A 34 3.38 11.26 14.31
C GLN A 34 3.37 9.74 14.11
N ARG A 35 2.28 9.18 13.57
CA ARG A 35 2.30 7.78 13.14
C ARG A 35 3.14 7.67 11.89
N LEU A 36 4.00 6.66 11.83
CA LEU A 36 5.04 6.50 10.81
C LEU A 36 4.53 6.57 9.35
N PHE A 37 3.28 6.16 9.14
CA PHE A 37 2.59 6.10 7.84
C PHE A 37 1.49 7.17 7.68
N ASN A 38 1.49 8.24 8.48
CA ASN A 38 0.34 9.18 8.53
C ASN A 38 0.21 10.12 7.33
N GLN A 39 1.23 10.24 6.48
CA GLN A 39 1.21 11.20 5.39
C GLN A 39 1.80 10.60 4.12
N VAL A 40 1.07 10.76 3.02
CA VAL A 40 1.59 10.56 1.68
C VAL A 40 2.45 11.78 1.35
N THR A 41 3.76 11.60 1.22
CA THR A 41 4.67 12.69 0.86
C THR A 41 5.04 12.64 -0.62
N SER A 42 5.43 13.80 -1.17
CA SER A 42 5.83 13.94 -2.57
C SER A 42 7.12 13.21 -2.94
N ASP A 43 7.92 12.80 -1.95
CA ASP A 43 9.20 12.10 -2.12
C ASP A 43 9.15 10.63 -1.70
N ARG A 44 8.16 10.19 -0.90
CA ARG A 44 8.12 8.84 -0.32
C ARG A 44 6.82 8.07 -0.52
N ALA A 45 5.75 8.68 -1.04
CA ALA A 45 4.46 7.99 -1.22
C ALA A 45 3.98 7.36 0.10
N PHE A 46 3.81 6.04 0.12
CA PHE A 46 3.44 5.22 1.27
C PHE A 46 4.64 4.64 2.02
N LEU A 47 5.88 4.94 1.61
CA LEU A 47 7.04 4.63 2.42
C LEU A 47 7.02 5.48 3.71
N PRO A 48 7.61 4.96 4.80
CA PRO A 48 7.77 5.71 6.04
C PRO A 48 8.41 7.09 5.84
N GLU A 49 7.86 8.11 6.51
CA GLU A 49 8.38 9.50 6.47
C GLU A 49 9.87 9.56 6.85
N GLN A 50 10.29 8.70 7.78
CA GLN A 50 11.68 8.52 8.20
C GLN A 50 12.17 7.14 7.76
N ASP A 51 13.47 7.02 7.50
CA ASP A 51 14.05 5.71 7.17
C ASP A 51 13.75 4.68 8.28
N PRO A 52 13.42 3.43 7.93
CA PRO A 52 13.02 2.44 8.91
C PRO A 52 14.08 2.20 9.99
N LEU A 53 13.64 2.07 11.24
CA LEU A 53 14.52 1.75 12.36
C LEU A 53 15.26 0.44 12.13
N VAL A 54 16.57 0.47 12.39
CA VAL A 54 17.47 -0.67 12.13
C VAL A 54 17.57 -1.62 13.33
N ARG A 55 17.21 -1.19 14.54
CA ARG A 55 17.17 -2.04 15.74
C ARG A 55 16.08 -1.62 16.72
N LEU A 56 15.57 -2.61 17.46
CA LEU A 56 14.80 -2.46 18.69
C LEU A 56 15.68 -2.01 19.87
N PRO A 57 15.05 -1.58 20.99
CA PRO A 57 15.76 -1.38 22.26
C PRO A 57 16.61 -2.59 22.68
N HIS A 58 17.74 -2.34 23.34
CA HIS A 58 18.72 -3.36 23.71
C HIS A 58 18.13 -4.53 24.51
N ALA A 59 17.10 -4.29 25.33
CA ALA A 59 16.42 -5.35 26.07
C ALA A 59 15.79 -6.44 25.16
N LEU A 60 15.52 -6.12 23.89
CA LEU A 60 14.95 -7.04 22.90
C LEU A 60 16.03 -7.55 21.90
N GLN A 61 17.32 -7.38 22.21
CA GLN A 61 18.41 -7.69 21.29
C GLN A 61 18.46 -9.15 20.85
N ALA A 62 18.03 -10.11 21.68
CA ALA A 62 18.02 -11.53 21.32
C ALA A 62 17.21 -11.79 20.03
N TYR A 63 16.07 -11.10 19.87
CA TYR A 63 15.23 -11.20 18.68
C TYR A 63 15.90 -10.54 17.46
N GLU A 64 16.59 -9.41 17.66
CA GLU A 64 17.36 -8.75 16.60
C GLU A 64 18.52 -9.61 16.10
N VAL A 65 19.23 -10.29 17.01
CA VAL A 65 20.31 -11.23 16.65
C VAL A 65 19.76 -12.42 15.89
N ALA A 66 18.67 -13.02 16.37
CA ALA A 66 18.02 -14.14 15.67
C ALA A 66 17.57 -13.74 14.25
N LEU A 67 17.05 -12.52 14.08
CA LEU A 67 16.66 -12.00 12.78
C LEU A 67 17.87 -11.77 11.86
N GLN A 68 18.92 -11.16 12.39
CA GLN A 68 20.14 -10.90 11.61
C GLN A 68 20.82 -12.20 11.17
N GLU A 69 20.81 -13.24 12.01
CA GLU A 69 21.38 -14.55 11.70
C GLU A 69 20.40 -15.46 10.93
N LEU A 70 19.16 -15.03 10.67
CA LEU A 70 18.10 -15.86 10.08
C LEU A 70 18.55 -16.60 8.80
N PRO A 71 19.20 -15.96 7.81
CA PRO A 71 19.72 -16.67 6.63
C PRO A 71 20.67 -17.82 6.95
N LYS A 72 21.52 -17.64 7.96
CA LYS A 72 22.49 -18.66 8.40
C LYS A 72 21.81 -19.77 9.19
N LEU A 73 20.88 -19.41 10.09
CA LEU A 73 20.12 -20.38 10.86
C LEU A 73 19.26 -21.29 9.95
N ALA A 74 18.70 -20.73 8.88
CA ALA A 74 17.92 -21.46 7.88
C ALA A 74 18.74 -22.49 7.07
N LEU A 75 20.07 -22.40 7.06
CA LEU A 75 20.98 -23.38 6.45
C LEU A 75 21.37 -24.52 7.42
N GLY A 76 20.91 -24.47 8.66
CA GLY A 76 21.15 -25.51 9.66
C GLY A 76 20.50 -26.84 9.32
N SER A 77 20.77 -27.86 10.15
CA SER A 77 20.05 -29.14 10.04
C SER A 77 18.56 -28.93 10.32
N PRO A 78 17.65 -29.69 9.68
CA PRO A 78 16.21 -29.53 9.89
C PRO A 78 15.82 -29.55 11.37
N GLY A 79 15.05 -28.56 11.79
CA GLY A 79 14.63 -28.33 13.18
C GLY A 79 15.58 -27.43 13.98
N PHE A 80 16.75 -27.06 13.45
CA PHE A 80 17.72 -26.23 14.17
C PHE A 80 17.22 -24.80 14.36
N LEU A 81 16.75 -24.15 13.29
CA LEU A 81 16.21 -22.78 13.37
C LEU A 81 15.04 -22.74 14.37
N ARG A 82 14.10 -23.69 14.29
CA ARG A 82 12.95 -23.75 15.21
C ARG A 82 13.37 -23.89 16.67
N ARG A 83 14.35 -24.75 16.98
CA ARG A 83 14.88 -24.88 18.35
C ARG A 83 15.46 -23.55 18.85
N VAL A 84 16.31 -22.91 18.03
CA VAL A 84 16.91 -21.61 18.39
C VAL A 84 15.83 -20.56 18.66
N LEU A 85 14.78 -20.49 17.83
CA LEU A 85 13.69 -19.53 18.04
C LEU A 85 12.81 -19.85 19.25
N GLN A 86 12.65 -21.13 19.60
CA GLN A 86 11.92 -21.56 20.80
C GLN A 86 12.67 -21.25 22.10
N GLU A 87 14.00 -21.16 22.05
CA GLU A 87 14.87 -20.83 23.19
C GLU A 87 15.06 -19.31 23.40
N LEU A 88 14.41 -18.47 22.59
CA LEU A 88 14.44 -17.02 22.78
C LEU A 88 13.89 -16.63 24.16
N PRO A 89 14.47 -15.60 24.82
CA PRO A 89 13.89 -15.08 26.06
C PRO A 89 12.50 -14.49 25.78
N ALA A 90 11.67 -14.35 26.81
CA ALA A 90 10.36 -13.71 26.66
C ALA A 90 10.50 -12.30 26.06
N PHE A 91 9.70 -12.00 25.03
CA PHE A 91 9.63 -10.67 24.45
C PHE A 91 8.90 -9.72 25.41
N ASP A 92 9.65 -8.93 26.17
CA ASP A 92 9.07 -7.98 27.10
C ASP A 92 8.47 -6.76 26.36
N LEU A 93 7.15 -6.77 26.19
CA LEU A 93 6.40 -5.68 25.55
C LEU A 93 6.55 -4.34 26.27
N GLN A 94 6.89 -4.34 27.57
CA GLN A 94 7.09 -3.10 28.34
C GLN A 94 8.33 -2.32 27.87
N GLN A 95 9.24 -2.96 27.14
CA GLN A 95 10.40 -2.32 26.52
C GLN A 95 10.04 -1.47 25.30
N LEU A 96 8.83 -1.62 24.76
CA LEU A 96 8.30 -0.77 23.71
C LEU A 96 7.55 0.41 24.35
N PRO A 97 7.98 1.66 24.16
CA PRO A 97 7.34 2.82 24.76
C PRO A 97 5.84 2.93 24.47
N ALA A 98 5.39 2.45 23.30
CA ALA A 98 3.99 2.44 22.90
C ALA A 98 3.11 1.53 23.74
N LEU A 99 3.71 0.52 24.37
CA LEU A 99 3.04 -0.53 25.13
C LEU A 99 3.42 -0.50 26.63
N ALA A 100 4.32 0.40 27.03
CA ALA A 100 4.77 0.54 28.40
C ALA A 100 3.59 0.95 29.31
N GLY A 101 3.41 0.21 30.41
CA GLY A 101 2.28 0.33 31.33
C GLY A 101 0.96 -0.24 30.80
N GLY A 102 0.94 -0.77 29.57
CA GLY A 102 -0.24 -1.34 28.94
C GLY A 102 -0.56 -2.76 29.42
N ASN A 103 -1.84 -3.14 29.37
CA ASN A 103 -2.30 -4.48 29.67
C ASN A 103 -2.39 -5.33 28.38
N THR A 104 -1.51 -6.32 28.26
CA THR A 104 -1.46 -7.23 27.10
C THR A 104 -2.79 -7.94 26.85
N ALA A 105 -3.50 -8.36 27.89
CA ALA A 105 -4.80 -9.03 27.72
C ALA A 105 -5.85 -8.10 27.10
N GLN A 106 -5.83 -6.81 27.43
CA GLN A 106 -6.72 -5.82 26.81
C GLN A 106 -6.34 -5.55 25.36
N LEU A 107 -5.05 -5.53 25.01
CA LEU A 107 -4.60 -5.40 23.62
C LEU A 107 -5.08 -6.58 22.77
N LEU A 108 -4.91 -7.81 23.27
CA LEU A 108 -5.32 -9.02 22.55
C LEU A 108 -6.83 -9.08 22.30
N GLN A 109 -7.66 -8.45 23.13
CA GLN A 109 -9.10 -8.32 22.89
C GLN A 109 -9.46 -7.43 21.69
N GLN A 110 -8.52 -6.64 21.17
CA GLN A 110 -8.72 -5.82 19.97
C GLN A 110 -8.56 -6.62 18.67
N LEU A 111 -7.99 -7.84 18.76
CA LEU A 111 -7.87 -8.71 17.60
C LEU A 111 -9.25 -9.27 17.23
N PRO A 112 -9.52 -9.48 15.93
CA PRO A 112 -10.72 -10.18 15.51
C PRO A 112 -10.87 -11.55 16.20
N PRO A 113 -12.10 -11.97 16.52
CA PRO A 113 -12.36 -13.33 16.99
C PRO A 113 -11.85 -14.39 16.02
N ALA A 114 -11.62 -15.60 16.54
CA ALA A 114 -11.16 -16.72 15.74
C ALA A 114 -12.08 -16.96 14.52
N GLY A 115 -11.47 -17.20 13.35
CA GLY A 115 -12.21 -17.48 12.12
C GLY A 115 -12.86 -16.26 11.46
N GLN A 116 -12.79 -15.07 12.06
CA GLN A 116 -13.15 -13.82 11.38
C GLN A 116 -11.94 -13.27 10.62
N CYS A 117 -12.15 -12.89 9.37
CA CYS A 117 -11.13 -12.16 8.62
C CYS A 117 -10.87 -10.80 9.27
N TYR A 118 -9.64 -10.32 9.17
CA TYR A 118 -9.40 -8.89 9.17
C TYR A 118 -10.10 -8.38 7.92
N THR A 119 -11.29 -7.81 8.07
CA THR A 119 -11.98 -7.14 6.98
C THR A 119 -11.75 -5.65 7.14
N SER A 120 -11.57 -4.93 6.02
CA SER A 120 -11.81 -3.49 6.05
C SER A 120 -13.28 -3.32 6.44
N ALA A 121 -13.57 -2.66 7.56
CA ALA A 121 -14.93 -2.43 8.02
C ALA A 121 -15.78 -1.90 6.86
N SER A 122 -16.62 -2.75 6.28
CA SER A 122 -17.63 -2.36 5.31
C SER A 122 -18.88 -1.98 6.10
N GLY A 123 -19.21 -0.68 6.09
CA GLY A 123 -20.59 -0.22 6.22
C GLY A 123 -21.21 -0.10 7.61
N SER A 124 -20.47 0.20 8.69
CA SER A 124 -21.11 0.77 9.88
C SER A 124 -21.08 2.30 9.78
N ASN A 125 -22.26 2.91 9.58
CA ASN A 125 -22.53 4.35 9.51
C ASN A 125 -22.24 5.13 10.81
N ASP A 126 -21.42 4.58 11.71
CA ASP A 126 -21.21 5.13 13.03
C ASP A 126 -19.75 5.58 13.19
N SER A 127 -19.47 6.73 12.58
CA SER A 127 -18.20 7.48 12.64
C SER A 127 -17.82 7.95 14.06
N SER A 128 -18.63 7.62 15.07
CA SER A 128 -18.42 8.02 16.47
C SER A 128 -17.50 7.10 17.27
N LYS A 129 -17.24 5.86 16.82
CA LYS A 129 -16.49 4.86 17.60
C LYS A 129 -15.01 4.68 17.21
N ALA A 130 -14.57 5.22 16.07
CA ALA A 130 -13.20 5.05 15.59
C ALA A 130 -12.17 6.02 16.25
N GLN A 131 -12.61 6.94 17.11
CA GLN A 131 -11.79 8.07 17.58
C GLN A 131 -11.21 7.92 19.01
N GLN A 132 -11.51 6.85 19.75
CA GLN A 132 -11.11 6.74 21.16
C GLN A 132 -10.17 5.58 21.42
N THR A 133 -8.87 5.79 21.17
CA THR A 133 -7.77 5.22 21.97
C THR A 133 -6.47 5.88 21.49
N ALA A 134 -6.05 6.95 22.16
CA ALA A 134 -4.73 7.53 22.02
C ALA A 134 -4.12 7.66 23.42
N VAL A 135 -3.16 6.78 23.74
CA VAL A 135 -2.34 6.88 24.95
C VAL A 135 -1.10 7.68 24.59
N ALA A 136 -0.84 8.75 25.34
CA ALA A 136 0.26 9.68 25.16
C ALA A 136 1.56 9.14 25.79
N VAL A 137 2.67 9.16 25.06
CA VAL A 137 4.03 8.99 25.62
C VAL A 137 5.07 9.82 24.85
N GLY A 138 5.86 10.59 25.60
CA GLY A 138 7.32 10.84 25.48
C GLY A 138 7.94 11.30 24.16
N SER A 139 8.67 12.41 24.21
CA SER A 139 9.51 12.95 23.13
C SER A 139 10.80 12.13 22.91
N GLY A 140 10.93 11.52 21.73
CA GLY A 140 12.16 10.90 21.22
C GLY A 140 11.88 9.58 20.48
N ILE A 141 11.97 9.59 19.14
CA ILE A 141 11.52 8.51 18.21
C ILE A 141 10.03 8.17 18.41
N SER A 142 9.20 8.35 17.39
CA SER A 142 7.78 8.04 17.51
C SER A 142 7.58 6.58 17.94
N CYS A 143 6.79 6.36 19.00
CA CYS A 143 6.29 5.07 19.49
C CYS A 143 6.03 4.05 18.37
N ASP A 144 5.47 4.52 17.27
CA ASP A 144 5.05 3.71 16.15
C ASP A 144 6.23 3.09 15.40
N ALA A 145 7.37 3.77 15.31
CA ALA A 145 8.53 3.26 14.57
C ALA A 145 9.12 2.02 15.25
N GLN A 146 9.24 2.02 16.59
CA GLN A 146 9.69 0.85 17.34
C GLN A 146 8.65 -0.28 17.30
N LEU A 147 7.36 0.06 17.31
CA LEU A 147 6.28 -0.91 17.23
C LEU A 147 6.24 -1.59 15.84
N TRP A 148 6.37 -0.83 14.75
CA TRP A 148 6.50 -1.39 13.39
C TRP A 148 7.77 -2.22 13.22
N ARG A 149 8.89 -1.80 13.84
CA ARG A 149 10.10 -2.62 13.87
C ARG A 149 9.87 -3.94 14.60
N ALA A 150 9.20 -3.92 15.74
CA ALA A 150 8.87 -5.12 16.50
C ALA A 150 7.98 -6.06 15.67
N TYR A 151 6.98 -5.52 14.98
CA TYR A 151 6.15 -6.30 14.06
C TYR A 151 7.01 -6.96 13.00
N MET A 152 7.90 -6.20 12.34
CA MET A 152 8.76 -6.75 11.27
C MET A 152 9.65 -7.89 11.80
N VAL A 153 10.29 -7.69 12.96
CA VAL A 153 11.13 -8.72 13.58
C VAL A 153 10.31 -9.98 13.86
N LEU A 154 9.16 -9.86 14.51
CA LEU A 154 8.31 -10.99 14.86
C LEU A 154 7.71 -11.68 13.62
N ALA A 155 7.37 -10.92 12.58
CA ALA A 155 6.87 -11.45 11.32
C ALA A 155 7.93 -12.28 10.58
N PHE A 156 9.17 -11.77 10.46
CA PHE A 156 10.26 -12.51 9.84
C PHE A 156 10.63 -13.77 10.64
N LEU A 157 10.72 -13.70 11.97
CA LEU A 157 11.03 -14.88 12.77
C LEU A 157 9.90 -15.93 12.71
N THR A 158 8.64 -15.50 12.71
CA THR A 158 7.47 -16.37 12.55
C THR A 158 7.48 -17.08 11.18
N HIS A 159 7.71 -16.33 10.11
CA HIS A 159 7.75 -16.92 8.77
C HIS A 159 9.00 -17.78 8.55
N GLY A 160 10.13 -17.42 9.18
CA GLY A 160 11.33 -18.26 9.23
C GLY A 160 11.08 -19.59 9.95
N PHE A 161 10.42 -19.55 11.11
CA PHE A 161 10.03 -20.73 11.88
C PHE A 161 9.17 -21.71 11.05
N LEU A 162 8.23 -21.18 10.27
CA LEU A 162 7.33 -22.00 9.45
C LEU A 162 8.02 -22.56 8.22
N TRP A 163 8.67 -21.69 7.44
CA TRP A 163 8.99 -21.96 6.05
C TRP A 163 10.48 -22.16 5.75
N CYS A 164 11.37 -21.83 6.70
CA CYS A 164 12.82 -21.81 6.47
C CYS A 164 13.59 -22.92 7.20
N ASP A 165 12.90 -23.93 7.77
CA ASP A 165 13.54 -24.98 8.58
C ASP A 165 13.18 -26.41 8.11
N GLY A 166 13.46 -26.67 6.84
CA GLY A 166 13.19 -27.95 6.19
C GLY A 166 11.73 -28.14 5.74
N PRO A 167 11.39 -29.32 5.19
CA PRO A 167 10.13 -29.54 4.48
C PRO A 167 8.90 -29.72 5.39
N ALA A 168 9.09 -30.06 6.66
CA ALA A 168 7.99 -30.25 7.59
C ALA A 168 7.51 -28.89 8.12
N VAL A 169 6.30 -28.46 7.73
CA VAL A 169 5.71 -27.19 8.17
C VAL A 169 4.89 -27.43 9.44
N PRO A 170 5.19 -26.77 10.58
CA PRO A 170 4.43 -26.95 11.80
C PRO A 170 3.09 -26.22 11.73
N SER A 171 2.05 -26.83 12.30
CA SER A 171 0.69 -26.27 12.37
C SER A 171 0.44 -25.37 13.58
N SER A 172 1.45 -25.15 14.41
CA SER A 172 1.38 -24.27 15.56
C SER A 172 2.63 -23.41 15.72
N LEU A 173 2.42 -22.15 16.10
CA LEU A 173 3.46 -21.18 16.41
C LEU A 173 3.66 -21.13 17.94
N PRO A 174 4.89 -21.35 18.45
CA PRO A 174 5.16 -21.41 19.87
C PRO A 174 4.84 -20.10 20.58
N GLN A 175 4.42 -20.20 21.85
CA GLN A 175 3.96 -19.05 22.65
C GLN A 175 4.95 -17.88 22.67
N VAL A 176 6.26 -18.17 22.66
CA VAL A 176 7.37 -17.18 22.66
C VAL A 176 7.38 -16.26 21.44
N LEU A 177 6.80 -16.70 20.31
CA LEU A 177 6.57 -15.88 19.11
C LEU A 177 5.11 -15.44 19.00
N ALA A 178 4.16 -16.35 19.28
CA ALA A 178 2.74 -16.12 19.07
C ALA A 178 2.17 -14.95 19.88
N GLN A 179 2.44 -14.91 21.19
CA GLN A 179 1.91 -13.89 22.10
C GLN A 179 2.40 -12.48 21.76
N PRO A 180 3.73 -12.22 21.66
CA PRO A 180 4.20 -10.88 21.34
C PRO A 180 3.82 -10.46 19.93
N PHE A 181 3.81 -11.38 18.96
CA PHE A 181 3.40 -11.03 17.60
C PHE A 181 1.95 -10.57 17.57
N ALA A 182 1.03 -11.33 18.17
CA ALA A 182 -0.36 -10.95 18.26
C ALA A 182 -0.58 -9.62 19.01
N ALA A 183 0.13 -9.38 20.12
CA ALA A 183 0.00 -8.14 20.89
C ALA A 183 0.49 -6.91 20.10
N VAL A 184 1.65 -7.01 19.43
CA VAL A 184 2.18 -5.94 18.58
C VAL A 184 1.26 -5.70 17.37
N SER A 185 0.78 -6.76 16.74
CA SER A 185 -0.21 -6.71 15.66
C SER A 185 -1.49 -6.01 16.08
N ALA A 186 -2.03 -6.35 17.26
CA ALA A 186 -3.22 -5.71 17.81
C ALA A 186 -3.02 -4.20 18.00
N ALA A 187 -1.91 -3.80 18.61
CA ALA A 187 -1.59 -2.40 18.85
C ALA A 187 -1.43 -1.58 17.56
N LEU A 188 -1.00 -2.20 16.46
CA LEU A 188 -0.91 -1.59 15.14
C LEU A 188 -2.20 -1.68 14.33
N GLY A 189 -3.20 -2.42 14.79
CA GLY A 189 -4.40 -2.75 14.02
C GLY A 189 -4.11 -3.58 12.77
N MET A 190 -3.08 -4.43 12.83
CA MET A 190 -2.59 -5.27 11.74
C MET A 190 -2.79 -6.76 12.06
N PRO A 191 -2.86 -7.66 11.07
CA PRO A 191 -2.90 -9.11 11.33
C PRO A 191 -1.55 -9.67 11.82
N PRO A 192 -1.48 -10.76 12.59
CA PRO A 192 -0.21 -11.38 12.99
C PRO A 192 0.38 -12.26 11.88
N VAL A 193 0.66 -11.67 10.72
CA VAL A 193 1.27 -12.31 9.55
C VAL A 193 2.27 -11.35 8.90
N LEU A 194 3.25 -11.88 8.17
CA LEU A 194 4.09 -11.05 7.30
C LEU A 194 3.21 -10.36 6.25
N VAL A 195 3.33 -9.04 6.18
CA VAL A 195 2.59 -8.18 5.24
C VAL A 195 3.56 -7.34 4.40
N TYR A 196 3.06 -6.75 3.33
CA TYR A 196 3.83 -5.93 2.39
C TYR A 196 4.55 -4.78 3.07
N ALA A 197 3.90 -4.17 4.07
CA ALA A 197 4.51 -3.11 4.87
C ALA A 197 5.80 -3.57 5.57
N THR A 198 5.83 -4.78 6.11
CA THR A 198 7.01 -5.29 6.82
C THR A 198 8.01 -5.99 5.92
N TYR A 199 7.56 -6.56 4.81
CA TYR A 199 8.46 -7.19 3.84
C TYR A 199 9.20 -6.16 2.99
N ASN A 200 8.54 -5.04 2.64
CA ASN A 200 9.07 -4.00 1.76
C ASN A 200 9.19 -2.65 2.48
N LEU A 201 8.08 -1.99 2.83
CA LEU A 201 8.07 -0.58 3.25
C LEU A 201 8.96 -0.27 4.47
N MET A 202 9.09 -1.24 5.39
CA MET A 202 9.87 -1.14 6.63
C MET A 202 11.24 -1.83 6.57
N ASN A 203 11.56 -2.56 5.49
CA ASN A 203 12.72 -3.45 5.45
C ASN A 203 13.81 -2.97 4.47
N TRP A 204 14.15 -1.69 4.54
CA TRP A 204 15.24 -1.11 3.75
C TRP A 204 15.99 -0.06 4.55
N ARG A 205 17.22 0.22 4.14
CA ARG A 205 18.04 1.34 4.62
C ARG A 205 18.78 1.96 3.46
N ARG A 206 19.14 3.24 3.59
CA ARG A 206 20.09 3.85 2.68
C ARG A 206 21.53 3.43 3.01
N LEU A 207 22.35 3.33 1.98
CA LEU A 207 23.80 3.15 2.11
C LEU A 207 24.44 4.50 2.47
N ASP A 208 24.09 5.55 1.74
CA ASP A 208 24.34 6.95 2.08
C ASP A 208 23.02 7.65 2.46
N PRO A 209 22.82 8.01 3.74
CA PRO A 209 21.63 8.72 4.21
C PRO A 209 21.43 10.12 3.59
N ALA A 210 22.46 10.72 2.99
CA ALA A 210 22.36 12.01 2.30
C ALA A 210 21.93 11.86 0.84
N ALA A 211 22.05 10.67 0.24
CA ALA A 211 21.69 10.40 -1.14
C ALA A 211 20.20 9.99 -1.30
N PRO A 212 19.65 10.05 -2.53
CA PRO A 212 18.25 9.72 -2.81
C PRO A 212 17.87 8.27 -2.49
N LEU A 213 16.57 8.03 -2.29
CA LEU A 213 16.00 6.69 -2.11
C LEU A 213 15.82 6.03 -3.48
N GLU A 214 16.89 5.42 -3.99
CA GLU A 214 16.89 4.77 -5.30
C GLU A 214 17.78 3.53 -5.34
N LEU A 215 17.56 2.68 -6.35
CA LEU A 215 18.38 1.49 -6.59
C LEU A 215 19.86 1.89 -6.73
N GLY A 216 20.73 1.19 -6.00
CA GLY A 216 22.15 1.53 -5.89
C GLY A 216 22.49 2.29 -4.61
N ASN A 217 21.53 2.99 -3.99
CA ASN A 217 21.70 3.61 -2.67
C ASN A 217 20.82 2.98 -1.57
N ILE A 218 19.98 1.99 -1.89
CA ILE A 218 19.20 1.24 -0.90
C ILE A 218 19.66 -0.22 -0.78
N ALA A 219 19.50 -0.78 0.42
CA ALA A 219 19.73 -2.19 0.73
C ALA A 219 18.63 -2.71 1.67
N CYS A 220 18.26 -3.98 1.55
CA CYS A 220 17.35 -4.62 2.48
C CYS A 220 18.02 -4.65 3.86
N GLN A 221 17.22 -4.52 4.92
CA GLN A 221 17.77 -4.71 6.26
C GLN A 221 17.92 -6.21 6.57
N HIS A 222 16.93 -7.01 6.18
CA HIS A 222 16.88 -8.44 6.42
C HIS A 222 16.36 -9.22 5.23
N ASN A 223 16.87 -10.44 5.09
CA ASN A 223 16.42 -11.45 4.13
C ASN A 223 16.10 -12.75 4.88
N PHE A 224 15.26 -13.63 4.32
CA PHE A 224 14.97 -14.94 4.90
C PHE A 224 16.10 -15.92 4.62
N PHE A 225 16.41 -16.14 3.35
CA PHE A 225 17.47 -17.04 2.94
C PHE A 225 18.69 -16.26 2.43
N GLY A 226 18.55 -14.95 2.20
CA GLY A 226 19.60 -14.10 1.64
C GLY A 226 19.78 -14.29 0.15
N GLY A 227 20.84 -13.69 -0.41
CA GLY A 227 21.16 -13.80 -1.83
C GLY A 227 20.48 -12.73 -2.69
N MET A 228 21.01 -12.59 -3.91
CA MET A 228 20.71 -11.46 -4.79
C MET A 228 19.24 -11.45 -5.26
N ASP A 229 18.63 -12.62 -5.49
CA ASP A 229 17.25 -12.70 -5.98
C ASP A 229 16.23 -12.12 -4.99
N GLU A 230 16.42 -12.40 -3.68
CA GLU A 230 15.55 -11.92 -2.60
C GLU A 230 15.75 -10.42 -2.36
N GLU A 231 17.02 -10.00 -2.33
CA GLU A 231 17.44 -8.61 -2.18
C GLU A 231 16.86 -7.74 -3.32
N TRP A 232 17.13 -8.14 -4.56
CA TRP A 232 16.76 -7.39 -5.75
C TRP A 232 15.24 -7.31 -5.91
N PHE A 233 14.53 -8.43 -5.72
CA PHE A 233 13.07 -8.44 -5.79
C PHE A 233 12.45 -7.40 -4.85
N ARG A 234 12.88 -7.34 -3.59
CA ARG A 234 12.37 -6.36 -2.62
C ARG A 234 12.78 -4.93 -2.94
N LEU A 235 14.04 -4.70 -3.29
CA LEU A 235 14.51 -3.34 -3.59
C LEU A 235 13.82 -2.73 -4.81
N ILE A 236 13.47 -3.53 -5.83
CA ILE A 236 12.63 -3.06 -6.94
C ILE A 236 11.26 -2.56 -6.42
N HIS A 237 10.62 -3.30 -5.51
CA HIS A 237 9.32 -2.88 -4.97
C HIS A 237 9.43 -1.61 -4.13
N VAL A 238 10.47 -1.48 -3.30
CA VAL A 238 10.74 -0.24 -2.54
C VAL A 238 10.98 0.95 -3.47
N ALA A 239 11.75 0.76 -4.56
CA ALA A 239 11.97 1.81 -5.54
C ALA A 239 10.70 2.19 -6.32
N ILE A 240 9.83 1.21 -6.63
CA ILE A 240 8.52 1.46 -7.27
C ILE A 240 7.63 2.32 -6.36
N GLU A 241 7.59 2.01 -5.06
CA GLU A 241 6.84 2.80 -4.06
C GLU A 241 7.36 4.25 -4.01
N ALA A 242 8.67 4.46 -3.99
CA ALA A 242 9.26 5.81 -4.03
C ALA A 242 8.95 6.54 -5.35
N ALA A 243 9.05 5.85 -6.49
CA ALA A 243 8.72 6.43 -7.80
C ALA A 243 7.23 6.80 -7.95
N ALA A 244 6.35 6.22 -7.14
CA ALA A 244 4.94 6.57 -7.10
C ALA A 244 4.64 7.87 -6.33
N ALA A 245 5.62 8.44 -5.62
CA ALA A 245 5.41 9.57 -4.71
C ALA A 245 4.78 10.80 -5.36
N PRO A 246 5.20 11.26 -6.57
CA PRO A 246 4.55 12.38 -7.22
C PRO A 246 3.08 12.10 -7.58
N ALA A 247 2.76 10.88 -8.04
CA ALA A 247 1.38 10.48 -8.30
C ALA A 247 0.54 10.47 -7.02
N MET A 248 1.05 9.86 -5.94
CA MET A 248 0.30 9.73 -4.69
C MET A 248 0.02 11.09 -4.05
N ALA A 249 0.99 12.01 -4.10
CA ALA A 249 0.82 13.39 -3.66
C ALA A 249 -0.18 14.19 -4.51
N ALA A 250 -0.38 13.81 -5.79
CA ALA A 250 -1.28 14.49 -6.71
C ALA A 250 -2.76 14.09 -6.55
N LEU A 251 -3.09 12.96 -5.92
CA LEU A 251 -4.46 12.41 -5.94
C LEU A 251 -5.51 13.30 -5.25
N GLN A 252 -5.26 13.73 -4.00
CA GLN A 252 -6.18 14.62 -3.29
C GLN A 252 -6.24 16.04 -3.89
N PRO A 253 -5.11 16.67 -4.30
CA PRO A 253 -5.13 17.88 -5.12
C PRO A 253 -5.98 17.74 -6.40
N LEU A 254 -5.84 16.63 -7.14
CA LEU A 254 -6.61 16.35 -8.35
C LEU A 254 -8.12 16.30 -8.07
N GLN A 255 -8.54 15.64 -7.00
CA GLN A 255 -9.96 15.63 -6.60
C GLN A 255 -10.48 17.02 -6.22
N ARG A 256 -9.66 17.85 -5.57
CA ARG A 256 -10.01 19.25 -5.27
C ARG A 256 -10.14 20.09 -6.54
N ALA A 257 -9.19 19.95 -7.47
CA ALA A 257 -9.24 20.61 -8.77
C ALA A 257 -10.49 20.18 -9.57
N ALA A 258 -10.84 18.90 -9.53
CA ALA A 258 -12.07 18.36 -10.13
C ALA A 258 -13.33 19.00 -9.55
N GLN A 259 -13.41 19.14 -8.22
CA GLN A 259 -14.54 19.83 -7.56
C GLN A 259 -14.63 21.31 -7.95
N GLN A 260 -13.48 21.98 -8.08
CA GLN A 260 -13.37 23.38 -8.48
C GLN A 260 -13.52 23.61 -9.98
N ARG A 261 -13.57 22.53 -10.77
CA ARG A 261 -13.55 22.56 -12.24
C ARG A 261 -12.33 23.29 -12.82
N ASP A 262 -11.20 23.19 -12.14
CA ASP A 262 -9.92 23.77 -12.59
C ASP A 262 -9.21 22.80 -13.54
N ALA A 263 -9.48 22.97 -14.84
CA ALA A 263 -8.93 22.09 -15.89
C ALA A 263 -7.40 22.10 -15.93
N ALA A 264 -6.76 23.26 -15.74
CA ALA A 264 -5.30 23.38 -15.81
C ALA A 264 -4.62 22.67 -14.62
N ALA A 265 -5.18 22.80 -13.41
CA ALA A 265 -4.68 22.06 -12.26
C ALA A 265 -4.92 20.54 -12.40
N MET A 266 -6.06 20.13 -12.95
CA MET A 266 -6.33 18.72 -13.23
C MET A 266 -5.32 18.13 -14.23
N GLU A 267 -5.04 18.85 -15.32
CA GLU A 267 -4.06 18.47 -16.33
C GLU A 267 -2.67 18.23 -15.71
N ALA A 268 -2.16 19.20 -14.95
CA ALA A 268 -0.85 19.08 -14.29
C ALA A 268 -0.77 17.88 -13.33
N HIS A 269 -1.83 17.60 -12.57
CA HIS A 269 -1.86 16.46 -11.66
C HIS A 269 -1.96 15.11 -12.39
N LEU A 270 -2.71 15.03 -13.49
CA LEU A 270 -2.79 13.82 -14.32
C LEU A 270 -1.47 13.55 -15.07
N GLU A 271 -0.74 14.58 -15.49
CA GLU A 271 0.61 14.44 -16.05
C GLU A 271 1.62 13.90 -15.03
N ALA A 272 1.55 14.35 -13.78
CA ALA A 272 2.37 13.83 -12.69
C ALA A 272 2.08 12.34 -12.42
N ILE A 273 0.80 11.94 -12.47
CA ILE A 273 0.38 10.54 -12.36
C ILE A 273 0.94 9.71 -13.52
N THR A 274 0.77 10.20 -14.74
CA THR A 274 1.28 9.55 -15.96
C THR A 274 2.80 9.35 -15.92
N SER A 275 3.54 10.38 -15.51
CA SER A 275 5.00 10.33 -15.41
C SER A 275 5.48 9.33 -14.35
N SER A 276 4.82 9.29 -13.19
CA SER A 276 5.15 8.33 -12.13
C SER A 276 4.86 6.90 -12.56
N LEU A 277 3.73 6.65 -13.23
CA LEU A 277 3.40 5.32 -13.76
C LEU A 277 4.43 4.81 -14.77
N LYS A 278 4.96 5.69 -15.63
CA LYS A 278 6.06 5.35 -16.55
C LYS A 278 7.34 5.00 -15.77
N ALA A 279 7.69 5.78 -14.75
CA ALA A 279 8.85 5.50 -13.90
C ALA A 279 8.72 4.15 -13.16
N MET A 280 7.53 3.85 -12.62
CA MET A 280 7.23 2.56 -12.01
C MET A 280 7.39 1.39 -12.99
N GLN A 281 6.93 1.54 -14.24
CA GLN A 281 7.10 0.52 -15.28
C GLN A 281 8.57 0.26 -15.64
N VAL A 282 9.38 1.33 -15.73
CA VAL A 282 10.84 1.22 -15.95
C VAL A 282 11.48 0.41 -14.84
N LEU A 283 11.14 0.67 -13.57
CA LEU A 283 11.67 -0.08 -12.44
C LEU A 283 11.17 -1.53 -12.42
N LEU A 284 9.89 -1.76 -12.69
CA LEU A 284 9.31 -3.11 -12.74
C LEU A 284 9.98 -3.98 -13.81
N ALA A 285 10.42 -3.39 -14.93
CA ALA A 285 11.12 -4.12 -16.00
C ALA A 285 12.45 -4.73 -15.53
N ARG A 286 13.03 -4.19 -14.46
CA ARG A 286 14.35 -4.55 -13.96
C ARG A 286 14.35 -5.78 -13.05
N ILE A 287 13.20 -6.35 -12.68
CA ILE A 287 13.14 -7.55 -11.80
C ILE A 287 14.08 -8.65 -12.34
N GLY A 288 14.02 -8.92 -13.65
CA GLY A 288 14.83 -9.96 -14.30
C GLY A 288 16.33 -9.69 -14.38
N GLU A 289 16.82 -8.51 -13.98
CA GLU A 289 18.26 -8.22 -13.96
C GLU A 289 18.99 -9.10 -12.94
N ARG A 290 18.36 -9.38 -11.79
CA ARG A 290 19.01 -10.12 -10.69
C ARG A 290 18.07 -11.00 -9.86
N CYS A 291 16.85 -11.25 -10.33
CA CYS A 291 15.92 -12.20 -9.74
C CYS A 291 15.53 -13.25 -10.78
N ASP A 292 16.05 -14.45 -10.65
CA ASP A 292 15.73 -15.56 -11.55
C ASP A 292 14.32 -16.10 -11.28
N PRO A 293 13.48 -16.34 -12.30
CA PRO A 293 12.12 -16.84 -12.12
C PRO A 293 12.02 -18.17 -11.36
N TYR A 294 12.97 -19.10 -11.55
CA TYR A 294 12.98 -20.38 -10.85
C TYR A 294 13.36 -20.19 -9.39
N VAL A 295 14.41 -19.41 -9.11
CA VAL A 295 14.85 -19.09 -7.74
C VAL A 295 13.74 -18.35 -6.99
N TYR A 296 13.08 -17.40 -7.63
CA TYR A 296 11.93 -16.73 -7.05
C TYR A 296 10.85 -17.73 -6.64
N TYR A 297 10.46 -18.61 -7.57
CA TYR A 297 9.38 -19.55 -7.37
C TYR A 297 9.68 -20.59 -6.28
N LYS A 298 10.89 -21.13 -6.24
CA LYS A 298 11.28 -22.20 -5.31
C LYS A 298 11.77 -21.71 -3.97
N ARG A 299 12.26 -20.47 -3.87
CA ARG A 299 12.98 -19.98 -2.69
C ARG A 299 12.44 -18.66 -2.17
N VAL A 300 12.42 -17.60 -2.98
CA VAL A 300 12.05 -16.24 -2.51
C VAL A 300 10.58 -16.19 -2.06
N ARG A 301 9.66 -16.77 -2.82
CA ARG A 301 8.23 -16.69 -2.52
C ARG A 301 7.76 -17.55 -1.35
N VAL A 302 8.56 -18.55 -0.96
CA VAL A 302 8.12 -19.56 0.01
C VAL A 302 7.86 -18.92 1.38
N PRO A 303 8.78 -18.13 1.97
CA PRO A 303 8.55 -17.46 3.24
C PRO A 303 7.49 -16.36 3.20
N MET A 304 7.12 -15.85 2.00
CA MET A 304 6.04 -14.86 1.86
C MET A 304 4.65 -15.49 2.07
N SER A 305 4.56 -16.82 2.00
CA SER A 305 3.30 -17.56 2.11
C SER A 305 2.64 -17.35 3.47
N GLY A 306 1.35 -17.05 3.45
CA GLY A 306 0.50 -17.14 4.63
C GLY A 306 -0.07 -18.55 4.76
N TRP A 307 -1.06 -18.68 5.62
CA TRP A 307 -1.72 -19.95 5.92
C TRP A 307 -3.23 -19.87 5.65
N ARG A 308 -3.63 -18.96 4.75
CA ARG A 308 -4.96 -18.95 4.15
C ARG A 308 -4.96 -19.61 2.80
N ASN A 309 -5.84 -20.59 2.59
CA ASN A 309 -5.89 -21.40 1.36
C ASN A 309 -4.50 -22.00 1.02
N ASN A 310 -3.78 -22.48 2.03
CA ASN A 310 -2.45 -23.07 1.89
C ASN A 310 -2.52 -24.57 2.12
N ASP A 311 -2.07 -25.36 1.14
CA ASP A 311 -2.13 -26.83 1.19
C ASP A 311 -1.31 -27.44 2.33
N ALA A 312 -0.22 -26.78 2.76
CA ALA A 312 0.59 -27.23 3.88
C ALA A 312 -0.10 -26.97 5.25
N LEU A 313 -1.03 -26.01 5.29
CA LEU A 313 -1.75 -25.59 6.50
C LEU A 313 -3.24 -25.41 6.16
N PRO A 314 -3.97 -26.49 5.80
CA PRO A 314 -5.32 -26.38 5.27
C PRO A 314 -6.32 -25.82 6.30
N GLN A 315 -6.06 -26.07 7.59
CA GLN A 315 -6.86 -25.51 8.69
C GLN A 315 -6.37 -24.13 9.13
N GLY A 316 -5.19 -23.68 8.70
CA GLY A 316 -4.55 -22.46 9.16
C GLY A 316 -3.48 -22.72 10.22
N LEU A 317 -3.06 -21.67 10.93
CA LEU A 317 -2.00 -21.72 11.95
C LEU A 317 -2.57 -21.52 13.35
N VAL A 318 -2.22 -22.41 14.29
CA VAL A 318 -2.55 -22.25 15.71
C VAL A 318 -1.50 -21.37 16.38
N TYR A 319 -1.93 -20.28 17.01
CA TYR A 319 -1.08 -19.44 17.83
C TYR A 319 -1.21 -19.87 19.29
N GLU A 320 -0.15 -20.43 19.87
CA GLU A 320 -0.22 -20.99 21.21
C GLU A 320 -0.64 -19.96 22.28
N GLY A 321 -1.62 -20.35 23.09
CA GLY A 321 -2.19 -19.51 24.15
C GLY A 321 -3.14 -18.41 23.66
N LEU A 322 -3.51 -18.40 22.39
CA LEU A 322 -4.44 -17.44 21.80
C LEU A 322 -5.64 -18.14 21.15
N TRP A 323 -6.74 -17.40 20.99
CA TRP A 323 -7.95 -17.86 20.28
C TRP A 323 -8.48 -19.25 20.69
N GLY A 324 -8.26 -19.68 21.93
CA GLY A 324 -8.66 -21.02 22.38
C GLY A 324 -8.07 -22.15 21.53
N SER A 325 -6.85 -21.96 21.02
CA SER A 325 -6.16 -22.90 20.10
C SER A 325 -6.85 -23.11 18.76
N GLN A 326 -7.78 -22.23 18.37
CA GLN A 326 -8.37 -22.26 17.04
C GLN A 326 -7.34 -21.81 15.98
N PRO A 327 -7.16 -22.57 14.89
CA PRO A 327 -6.34 -22.13 13.76
C PRO A 327 -6.86 -20.83 13.14
N GLN A 328 -5.95 -19.92 12.81
CA GLN A 328 -6.27 -18.67 12.11
C GLN A 328 -5.92 -18.80 10.63
N GLN A 329 -6.67 -18.13 9.76
CA GLN A 329 -6.52 -18.18 8.29
C GLN A 329 -6.16 -16.77 7.78
N LEU A 330 -4.86 -16.51 7.58
CA LEU A 330 -4.35 -15.20 7.18
C LEU A 330 -3.59 -15.28 5.85
N TYR A 331 -3.84 -14.31 4.97
CA TYR A 331 -3.10 -14.17 3.72
C TYR A 331 -1.69 -13.69 4.02
N GLY A 332 -0.72 -14.28 3.32
CA GLY A 332 0.67 -13.86 3.40
C GLY A 332 0.90 -12.55 2.65
N GLU A 333 2.17 -12.18 2.55
CA GLU A 333 2.55 -10.98 1.84
C GLU A 333 2.33 -11.13 0.32
N THR A 334 1.89 -10.04 -0.31
CA THR A 334 1.70 -9.94 -1.75
C THR A 334 1.72 -8.47 -2.17
N GLY A 335 2.13 -8.20 -3.41
CA GLY A 335 2.05 -6.86 -4.02
C GLY A 335 0.63 -6.28 -4.04
N ALA A 336 -0.41 -7.11 -3.93
CA ALA A 336 -1.79 -6.64 -3.82
C ALA A 336 -2.11 -5.87 -2.51
N GLN A 337 -1.22 -5.94 -1.52
CA GLN A 337 -1.27 -5.14 -0.29
C GLN A 337 -0.57 -3.78 -0.43
N SER A 338 0.11 -3.49 -1.54
CA SER A 338 0.55 -2.12 -1.85
C SER A 338 -0.67 -1.23 -2.05
N THR A 339 -0.63 -0.03 -1.47
CA THR A 339 -1.75 0.93 -1.54
C THR A 339 -1.76 1.72 -2.86
N VAL A 340 -0.63 1.81 -3.58
CA VAL A 340 -0.45 2.65 -4.77
C VAL A 340 -1.51 2.40 -5.84
N VAL A 341 -1.66 1.15 -6.27
CA VAL A 341 -2.59 0.81 -7.37
C VAL A 341 -4.06 0.97 -6.94
N HIS A 342 -4.38 0.68 -5.68
CA HIS A 342 -5.73 0.91 -5.14
C HIS A 342 -6.07 2.41 -5.09
N ALA A 343 -5.08 3.25 -4.75
CA ALA A 343 -5.27 4.69 -4.68
C ALA A 343 -5.45 5.31 -6.08
N LEU A 344 -4.69 4.82 -7.07
CA LEU A 344 -4.88 5.20 -8.48
C LEU A 344 -6.28 4.80 -9.00
N ASP A 345 -6.72 3.57 -8.72
CA ASP A 345 -8.06 3.12 -9.11
C ASP A 345 -9.14 4.02 -8.49
N ALA A 346 -9.04 4.31 -7.18
CA ALA A 346 -10.01 5.15 -6.47
C ALA A 346 -10.06 6.58 -7.03
N ALA A 347 -8.90 7.22 -7.23
CA ALA A 347 -8.82 8.60 -7.68
C ALA A 347 -9.25 8.77 -9.15
N LEU A 348 -8.84 7.86 -10.04
CA LEU A 348 -9.20 7.88 -11.47
C LEU A 348 -10.61 7.34 -11.72
N GLY A 349 -11.28 6.77 -10.70
CA GLY A 349 -12.63 6.22 -10.83
C GLY A 349 -12.67 4.93 -11.64
N ILE A 350 -11.63 4.10 -11.54
CA ILE A 350 -11.57 2.77 -12.17
C ILE A 350 -12.39 1.79 -11.32
N GLN A 351 -13.39 1.17 -11.92
CA GLN A 351 -14.25 0.18 -11.29
C GLN A 351 -14.01 -1.21 -11.87
N HIS A 352 -13.90 -2.20 -10.99
CA HIS A 352 -13.71 -3.59 -11.38
C HIS A 352 -14.99 -4.39 -11.13
N LYS A 353 -15.20 -5.43 -11.94
CA LYS A 353 -16.38 -6.30 -11.81
C LYS A 353 -16.37 -7.03 -10.47
N GLN A 354 -17.56 -7.20 -9.90
CA GLN A 354 -17.78 -8.03 -8.72
C GLN A 354 -17.37 -9.48 -8.98
N GLY A 355 -16.65 -10.07 -8.03
CA GLY A 355 -16.13 -11.42 -8.14
C GLY A 355 -15.04 -11.73 -7.13
N TRP A 356 -14.47 -12.93 -7.21
CA TRP A 356 -13.50 -13.43 -6.22
C TRP A 356 -12.24 -12.55 -6.11
N MET A 357 -11.75 -11.99 -7.22
CA MET A 357 -10.56 -11.13 -7.22
C MET A 357 -10.83 -9.80 -6.50
N GLN A 358 -12.02 -9.22 -6.67
CA GLN A 358 -12.37 -8.00 -5.92
C GLN A 358 -12.52 -8.27 -4.43
N ALA A 359 -13.15 -9.39 -4.07
CA ALA A 359 -13.22 -9.83 -2.67
C ALA A 359 -11.79 -10.02 -2.10
N TYR A 360 -10.92 -10.69 -2.85
CA TYR A 360 -9.51 -10.86 -2.48
C TYR A 360 -8.77 -9.53 -2.29
N LEU A 361 -8.87 -8.60 -3.23
CA LEU A 361 -8.24 -7.28 -3.11
C LEU A 361 -8.82 -6.45 -1.95
N THR A 362 -10.10 -6.63 -1.64
CA THR A 362 -10.73 -6.02 -0.46
C THR A 362 -10.14 -6.59 0.83
N ASP A 363 -9.95 -7.90 0.91
CA ASP A 363 -9.27 -8.55 2.04
C ASP A 363 -7.81 -8.08 2.17
N MET A 364 -7.12 -7.79 1.04
CA MET A 364 -5.75 -7.26 1.08
C MET A 364 -5.67 -5.88 1.72
N ARG A 365 -6.73 -5.07 1.67
CA ARG A 365 -6.76 -3.76 2.36
C ARG A 365 -6.64 -3.90 3.86
N ALA A 366 -7.15 -4.98 4.45
CA ALA A 366 -7.02 -5.21 5.89
C ALA A 366 -5.57 -5.53 6.32
N HIS A 367 -4.71 -5.88 5.37
CA HIS A 367 -3.27 -6.11 5.57
C HIS A 367 -2.44 -4.85 5.25
N MET A 368 -3.08 -3.72 4.93
CA MET A 368 -2.43 -2.41 4.77
C MET A 368 -2.36 -1.67 6.12
N PRO A 369 -1.35 -0.81 6.34
CA PRO A 369 -1.33 0.11 7.48
C PRO A 369 -2.67 0.87 7.64
N PRO A 370 -3.17 1.08 8.88
CA PRO A 370 -4.47 1.73 9.09
C PRO A 370 -4.60 3.11 8.44
N SER A 371 -3.53 3.90 8.42
CA SER A 371 -3.52 5.22 7.76
C SER A 371 -3.66 5.09 6.24
N HIS A 372 -3.08 4.07 5.62
CA HIS A 372 -3.21 3.80 4.19
C HIS A 372 -4.65 3.39 3.85
N ARG A 373 -5.28 2.55 4.68
CA ARG A 373 -6.72 2.23 4.57
C ARG A 373 -7.57 3.49 4.63
N ALA A 374 -7.31 4.36 5.60
CA ALA A 374 -8.04 5.62 5.76
C ALA A 374 -7.86 6.53 4.54
N PHE A 375 -6.66 6.60 3.97
CA PHE A 375 -6.39 7.34 2.75
C PHE A 375 -7.19 6.80 1.55
N LEU A 376 -7.26 5.49 1.36
CA LEU A 376 -8.11 4.89 0.32
C LEU A 376 -9.58 5.25 0.50
N VAL A 377 -10.11 5.13 1.73
CA VAL A 377 -11.49 5.50 2.04
C VAL A 377 -11.74 6.98 1.70
N GLN A 378 -10.81 7.88 2.03
CA GLN A 378 -10.93 9.30 1.67
C GLN A 378 -11.00 9.53 0.17
N LEU A 379 -10.16 8.84 -0.62
CA LEU A 379 -10.19 8.95 -2.08
C LEU A 379 -11.51 8.42 -2.65
N GLU A 380 -12.00 7.28 -2.16
CA GLU A 380 -13.26 6.66 -2.63
C GLU A 380 -14.49 7.53 -2.35
N HIS A 381 -14.48 8.30 -1.26
CA HIS A 381 -15.56 9.25 -0.93
C HIS A 381 -15.34 10.65 -1.53
N GLY A 382 -14.20 10.88 -2.18
CA GLY A 382 -13.85 12.17 -2.76
C GLY A 382 -14.58 12.46 -4.08
N PRO A 383 -14.50 13.70 -4.58
CA PRO A 383 -15.02 14.08 -5.89
C PRO A 383 -14.53 13.15 -7.02
N SER A 384 -15.44 12.79 -7.94
CA SER A 384 -15.10 11.97 -9.10
C SER A 384 -14.32 12.77 -10.14
N VAL A 385 -13.03 12.46 -10.29
CA VAL A 385 -12.15 13.03 -11.33
C VAL A 385 -12.70 12.68 -12.71
N ARG A 386 -13.05 11.41 -12.95
CA ARG A 386 -13.56 10.94 -14.24
C ARG A 386 -14.82 11.69 -14.68
N GLN A 387 -15.79 11.89 -13.77
CA GLN A 387 -17.01 12.65 -14.08
C GLN A 387 -16.69 14.13 -14.37
N ALA A 388 -15.76 14.74 -13.63
CA ALA A 388 -15.35 16.12 -13.87
C ALA A 388 -14.69 16.28 -15.25
N VAL A 389 -13.80 15.36 -15.65
CA VAL A 389 -13.20 15.34 -17.00
C VAL A 389 -14.28 15.19 -18.07
N GLN A 390 -15.24 14.27 -17.90
CA GLN A 390 -16.36 14.11 -18.83
C GLN A 390 -17.20 15.39 -18.95
N ALA A 391 -17.54 16.04 -17.83
CA ALA A 391 -18.35 17.25 -17.82
C ALA A 391 -17.64 18.43 -18.52
N LEU A 392 -16.34 18.61 -18.26
CA LEU A 392 -15.53 19.66 -18.88
C LEU A 392 -15.23 19.37 -20.36
N GLY A 393 -15.14 18.09 -20.74
CA GLY A 393 -15.00 17.69 -22.14
C GLY A 393 -16.29 17.82 -22.95
N GLN A 394 -17.47 17.77 -22.31
CA GLN A 394 -18.78 17.88 -22.97
C GLN A 394 -19.30 19.31 -23.11
N THR A 395 -18.68 20.33 -22.49
CA THR A 395 -19.16 21.72 -22.49
C THR A 395 -19.07 22.48 -23.84
N MET A 396 -19.19 21.79 -24.98
CA MET A 396 -19.57 22.39 -26.27
C MET A 396 -20.61 21.52 -26.99
N PRO A 397 -21.80 22.03 -27.34
CA PRO A 397 -22.67 21.38 -28.30
C PRO A 397 -21.99 21.40 -29.67
N SER A 398 -21.90 20.24 -30.30
CA SER A 398 -21.69 20.12 -31.74
C SER A 398 -22.79 20.92 -32.45
N SER A 399 -22.49 22.13 -32.91
CA SER A 399 -23.40 22.85 -33.81
C SER A 399 -23.38 22.12 -35.15
N THR A 400 -24.37 21.24 -35.35
CA THR A 400 -24.69 20.66 -36.65
C THR A 400 -25.26 21.73 -37.59
N ALA A 401 -24.77 21.72 -38.83
CA ALA A 401 -25.42 22.18 -40.06
C ALA A 401 -25.80 23.67 -40.24
N SER A 402 -25.23 24.24 -41.32
CA SER A 402 -25.82 25.21 -42.26
C SER A 402 -26.09 26.66 -41.78
N ARG A 403 -25.25 27.59 -42.23
CA ARG A 403 -25.61 28.64 -43.23
C ARG A 403 -24.42 29.55 -43.57
N ASN A 404 -24.34 29.89 -44.85
CA ASN A 404 -23.43 30.84 -45.50
C ASN A 404 -23.26 32.16 -44.74
N SER A 405 -22.01 32.66 -44.66
CA SER A 405 -21.62 34.00 -45.14
C SER A 405 -20.18 34.34 -44.74
N ASP A 406 -19.42 34.85 -45.70
CA ASP A 406 -18.05 35.32 -45.59
C ASP A 406 -17.88 36.44 -44.54
N THR A 407 -16.99 36.25 -43.57
CA THR A 407 -16.21 37.35 -42.95
C THR A 407 -15.03 36.81 -42.13
N PRO A 408 -13.78 37.27 -42.35
CA PRO A 408 -12.66 36.88 -41.51
C PRO A 408 -12.57 37.80 -40.28
N SER A 409 -12.76 37.24 -39.09
CA SER A 409 -12.37 37.91 -37.84
C SER A 409 -11.62 36.94 -36.94
N SER A 410 -10.35 37.27 -36.76
CA SER A 410 -9.37 36.60 -35.91
C SER A 410 -9.53 37.05 -34.45
N SER A 411 -9.95 36.15 -33.57
CA SER A 411 -9.50 36.06 -32.16
C SER A 411 -10.40 35.12 -31.36
N SER A 412 -9.79 34.25 -30.54
CA SER A 412 -10.36 33.33 -29.52
C SER A 412 -10.42 31.82 -29.87
N SER A 413 -9.25 31.22 -30.18
CA SER A 413 -9.09 29.76 -30.34
C SER A 413 -8.54 29.02 -29.10
N SER A 414 -8.50 29.64 -27.91
CA SER A 414 -7.80 29.05 -26.75
C SER A 414 -8.61 28.07 -25.89
N SER A 415 -9.94 28.03 -25.99
CA SER A 415 -10.78 27.19 -25.12
C SER A 415 -11.09 25.79 -25.67
N SER A 416 -11.13 25.60 -27.01
CA SER A 416 -11.40 24.28 -27.60
C SER A 416 -10.19 23.33 -27.54
N ALA A 417 -8.97 23.87 -27.58
CA ALA A 417 -7.73 23.09 -27.42
C ALA A 417 -7.59 22.52 -25.99
N ALA A 418 -7.95 23.30 -24.97
CA ALA A 418 -7.85 22.88 -23.57
C ALA A 418 -8.82 21.74 -23.19
N SER A 419 -9.96 21.63 -23.88
CA SER A 419 -11.02 20.63 -23.57
C SER A 419 -10.71 19.25 -24.17
N SER A 420 -10.14 19.19 -25.38
CA SER A 420 -9.58 17.96 -25.96
C SER A 420 -8.38 17.46 -25.15
N SER A 421 -7.55 18.39 -24.67
CA SER A 421 -6.36 18.11 -23.85
C SER A 421 -6.70 17.31 -22.59
N LEU A 422 -7.75 17.68 -21.85
CA LEU A 422 -8.01 17.06 -20.54
C LEU A 422 -8.50 15.59 -20.64
N ILE A 423 -9.29 15.25 -21.66
CA ILE A 423 -9.66 13.86 -21.94
C ILE A 423 -8.43 13.05 -22.32
N GLU A 424 -7.58 13.61 -23.20
CA GLU A 424 -6.35 12.96 -23.66
C GLU A 424 -5.38 12.69 -22.50
N VAL A 425 -5.19 13.65 -21.59
CA VAL A 425 -4.29 13.51 -20.44
C VAL A 425 -4.86 12.55 -19.39
N TYR A 426 -6.18 12.54 -19.16
CA TYR A 426 -6.82 11.51 -18.32
C TYR A 426 -6.64 10.10 -18.93
N ASP A 427 -6.91 9.94 -20.22
CA ASP A 427 -6.76 8.67 -20.91
C ASP A 427 -5.31 8.21 -20.94
N ALA A 428 -4.34 9.13 -21.03
CA ALA A 428 -2.92 8.81 -20.91
C ALA A 428 -2.60 8.18 -19.54
N ALA A 429 -3.12 8.74 -18.45
CA ALA A 429 -2.93 8.15 -17.11
C ALA A 429 -3.55 6.74 -17.01
N VAL A 430 -4.75 6.55 -17.58
CA VAL A 430 -5.42 5.23 -17.62
C VAL A 430 -4.62 4.22 -18.46
N VAL A 431 -4.09 4.63 -19.62
CA VAL A 431 -3.25 3.79 -20.47
C VAL A 431 -1.97 3.37 -19.75
N GLU A 432 -1.30 4.27 -19.04
CA GLU A 432 -0.08 3.90 -18.30
C GLU A 432 -0.38 2.97 -17.11
N LEU A 433 -1.54 3.12 -16.46
CA LEU A 433 -1.98 2.17 -15.43
C LEU A 433 -2.28 0.79 -16.03
N GLU A 434 -2.94 0.76 -17.20
CA GLU A 434 -3.16 -0.49 -17.95
C GLU A 434 -1.83 -1.16 -18.31
N ARG A 435 -0.85 -0.40 -18.82
CA ARG A 435 0.49 -0.92 -19.19
C ARG A 435 1.21 -1.50 -17.98
N PHE A 436 1.18 -0.80 -16.83
CA PHE A 436 1.73 -1.32 -15.59
C PHE A 436 1.09 -2.67 -15.20
N ARG A 437 -0.24 -2.79 -15.27
CA ARG A 437 -0.96 -4.05 -15.01
C ARG A 437 -0.60 -5.16 -16.00
N SER A 438 -0.45 -4.82 -17.28
CA SER A 438 -0.04 -5.74 -18.33
C SER A 438 1.35 -6.31 -18.05
N GLN A 439 2.30 -5.45 -17.70
CA GLN A 439 3.66 -5.82 -17.34
C GLN A 439 3.70 -6.68 -16.08
N HIS A 440 2.98 -6.28 -15.02
CA HIS A 440 2.87 -7.09 -13.79
C HIS A 440 2.28 -8.48 -14.07
N ARG A 441 1.25 -8.58 -14.92
CA ARG A 441 0.68 -9.86 -15.35
C ARG A 441 1.72 -10.72 -16.08
N ALA A 442 2.51 -10.13 -16.98
CA ALA A 442 3.58 -10.86 -17.67
C ALA A 442 4.59 -11.44 -16.67
N PHE A 443 5.00 -10.66 -15.65
CA PHE A 443 5.83 -11.16 -14.56
C PHE A 443 5.15 -12.28 -13.77
N ALA A 444 3.89 -12.13 -13.38
CA ALA A 444 3.17 -13.18 -12.64
C ALA A 444 3.04 -14.49 -13.45
N ILE A 445 2.94 -14.41 -14.78
CA ILE A 445 2.98 -15.58 -15.65
C ILE A 445 4.36 -16.25 -15.58
N THR A 446 5.43 -15.49 -15.81
CA THR A 446 6.80 -16.01 -15.91
C THR A 446 7.34 -16.51 -14.57
N TYR A 447 7.05 -15.82 -13.47
CA TYR A 447 7.59 -16.10 -12.14
C TYR A 447 6.71 -17.04 -11.32
N ILE A 448 5.44 -17.24 -11.67
CA ILE A 448 4.51 -18.06 -10.88
C ILE A 448 3.76 -19.07 -11.76
N ALA A 449 2.95 -18.62 -12.71
CA ALA A 449 2.00 -19.51 -13.38
C ALA A 449 2.67 -20.59 -14.23
N GLN A 450 3.79 -20.27 -14.90
CA GLN A 450 4.56 -21.24 -15.69
C GLN A 450 5.12 -22.37 -14.81
N TRP A 451 5.68 -22.03 -13.65
CA TRP A 451 6.26 -23.00 -12.72
C TRP A 451 5.20 -23.82 -12.00
N SER A 452 4.10 -23.19 -11.55
CA SER A 452 2.98 -23.89 -10.94
C SER A 452 2.36 -24.92 -11.88
N ARG A 453 2.18 -24.58 -13.18
CA ARG A 453 1.73 -25.55 -14.18
C ARG A 453 2.72 -26.67 -14.42
N LYS A 454 4.03 -26.38 -14.38
CA LYS A 454 5.08 -27.38 -14.55
C LYS A 454 5.03 -28.40 -13.40
N GLU A 455 4.97 -27.92 -12.16
CA GLU A 455 4.83 -28.78 -10.98
C GLU A 455 3.51 -29.53 -10.99
N ALA A 456 2.38 -28.86 -11.24
CA ALA A 456 1.06 -29.49 -11.35
C ALA A 456 1.05 -30.67 -12.33
N LYS A 457 1.77 -30.56 -13.45
CA LYS A 457 1.93 -31.66 -14.43
C LYS A 457 2.81 -32.79 -13.89
N GLU A 458 3.84 -32.47 -13.11
CA GLU A 458 4.75 -33.44 -12.49
C GLU A 458 4.08 -34.17 -11.31
N VAL A 459 3.22 -33.50 -10.52
CA VAL A 459 2.56 -34.03 -9.31
C VAL A 459 1.07 -34.40 -9.49
N GLY A 460 0.47 -34.10 -10.64
CA GLY A 460 -0.93 -34.42 -10.94
C GLY A 460 -2.00 -33.56 -10.26
N THR A 461 -1.64 -32.39 -9.70
CA THR A 461 -2.57 -31.51 -8.97
C THR A 461 -3.05 -30.35 -9.86
N GLY A 462 -4.36 -30.18 -10.07
CA GLY A 462 -4.91 -29.07 -10.86
C GLY A 462 -4.58 -27.70 -10.26
N GLY A 463 -3.65 -26.96 -10.86
CA GLY A 463 -3.21 -25.65 -10.35
C GLY A 463 -4.30 -24.56 -10.47
N SER A 464 -4.35 -23.64 -9.50
CA SER A 464 -5.24 -22.47 -9.53
C SER A 464 -4.73 -21.40 -10.50
N ASP A 465 -5.57 -20.96 -11.45
CA ASP A 465 -5.18 -19.95 -12.45
C ASP A 465 -5.73 -18.55 -12.12
N PHE A 466 -4.87 -17.70 -11.55
CA PHE A 466 -5.16 -16.29 -11.28
C PHE A 466 -4.95 -15.39 -12.52
N VAL A 467 -4.35 -15.90 -13.60
CA VAL A 467 -4.02 -15.12 -14.80
C VAL A 467 -5.26 -14.55 -15.51
N PRO A 468 -6.39 -15.28 -15.64
CA PRO A 468 -7.63 -14.72 -16.20
C PRO A 468 -8.15 -13.54 -15.38
N ALA A 469 -8.05 -13.58 -14.06
CA ALA A 469 -8.48 -12.48 -13.20
C ALA A 469 -7.58 -11.24 -13.37
N LEU A 470 -6.27 -11.42 -13.52
CA LEU A 470 -5.36 -10.31 -13.85
C LEU A 470 -5.66 -9.71 -15.25
N SER A 471 -6.00 -10.54 -16.24
CA SER A 471 -6.47 -10.06 -17.54
C SER A 471 -7.74 -9.20 -17.40
N ALA A 472 -8.74 -9.70 -16.67
CA ALA A 472 -10.00 -8.99 -16.49
C ALA A 472 -9.81 -7.62 -15.81
N TYR A 473 -8.89 -7.51 -14.85
CA TYR A 473 -8.55 -6.24 -14.20
C TYR A 473 -7.83 -5.24 -15.13
N LYS A 474 -6.92 -5.74 -15.97
CA LYS A 474 -6.29 -4.93 -17.02
C LYS A 474 -7.37 -4.40 -17.99
N ASP A 475 -8.23 -5.28 -18.47
CA ASP A 475 -9.27 -4.93 -19.44
C ASP A 475 -10.33 -4.00 -18.85
N ALA A 476 -10.69 -4.18 -17.58
CA ALA A 476 -11.53 -3.24 -16.85
C ALA A 476 -10.89 -1.85 -16.80
N THR A 477 -9.59 -1.75 -16.51
CA THR A 477 -8.86 -0.46 -16.52
C THR A 477 -8.95 0.21 -17.90
N ALA A 478 -8.67 -0.54 -18.97
CA ALA A 478 -8.72 -0.05 -20.35
C ALA A 478 -10.12 0.48 -20.75
N ALA A 479 -11.17 -0.14 -20.25
CA ALA A 479 -12.56 0.25 -20.51
C ALA A 479 -12.99 1.58 -19.86
N HIS A 480 -12.17 2.15 -18.97
CA HIS A 480 -12.47 3.43 -18.32
C HIS A 480 -11.97 4.66 -19.08
N ARG A 481 -11.28 4.46 -20.21
CA ARG A 481 -10.92 5.54 -21.14
C ARG A 481 -12.17 6.25 -21.66
N LEU A 482 -12.05 7.54 -21.96
CA LEU A 482 -13.15 8.41 -22.36
C LEU A 482 -13.20 8.62 -23.87
N GLY A 483 -12.05 8.77 -24.53
CA GLY A 483 -11.94 9.13 -25.95
C GLY A 483 -12.33 8.03 -26.94
N GLU A 484 -12.38 6.76 -26.54
CA GLU A 484 -12.67 5.62 -27.44
C GLU A 484 -14.17 5.24 -27.53
N SER A 485 -15.06 5.95 -26.84
CA SER A 485 -16.47 5.55 -26.71
C SER A 485 -17.41 6.00 -27.84
N SER A 486 -16.91 6.55 -28.95
CA SER A 486 -17.74 7.00 -30.10
C SER A 486 -17.77 6.08 -31.33
N THR A 487 -17.15 4.89 -31.31
CA THR A 487 -17.15 4.00 -32.48
C THR A 487 -17.29 2.51 -32.14
N SER A 488 -18.41 2.08 -31.57
CA SER A 488 -18.88 0.69 -31.75
C SER A 488 -20.34 0.48 -31.32
N SER A 489 -21.29 0.79 -32.21
CA SER A 489 -22.60 0.11 -32.20
C SER A 489 -23.35 0.29 -33.53
N SER A 490 -22.91 -0.39 -34.59
CA SER A 490 -23.80 -0.84 -35.68
C SER A 490 -23.10 -1.82 -36.64
N SER A 491 -23.02 -3.09 -36.24
CA SER A 491 -22.96 -4.21 -37.16
C SER A 491 -23.63 -5.37 -36.42
N GLY A 492 -24.89 -5.69 -36.71
CA GLY A 492 -25.27 -6.38 -37.93
C GLY A 492 -25.38 -7.86 -37.57
N SER A 493 -26.52 -8.24 -36.99
CA SER A 493 -26.86 -9.63 -36.63
C SER A 493 -26.98 -10.49 -37.89
N GLY A 494 -25.89 -11.17 -38.26
CA GLY A 494 -25.88 -12.24 -39.26
C GLY A 494 -26.02 -13.59 -38.58
N SER A 495 -27.20 -14.18 -38.73
CA SER A 495 -27.53 -15.55 -38.33
C SER A 495 -26.66 -16.58 -39.06
N SER A 496 -26.00 -17.48 -38.33
CA SER A 496 -25.68 -18.81 -38.85
C SER A 496 -25.90 -19.89 -37.79
N ARG A 497 -26.75 -20.85 -38.18
CA ARG A 497 -27.06 -22.10 -37.49
C ARG A 497 -25.93 -23.10 -37.73
N GLY A 498 -25.71 -24.01 -36.76
CA GLY A 498 -25.22 -25.36 -37.07
C GLY A 498 -24.17 -25.96 -36.13
N CYS A 499 -24.62 -26.50 -34.99
CA CYS A 499 -24.37 -27.86 -34.45
C CYS A 499 -22.96 -28.52 -34.34
N PRO A 500 -22.80 -29.56 -33.48
CA PRO A 500 -21.65 -29.74 -32.57
C PRO A 500 -20.84 -31.05 -32.78
N PHE A 501 -20.02 -31.40 -31.77
CA PHE A 501 -19.09 -32.55 -31.58
C PHE A 501 -17.66 -32.29 -32.13
N HIS A 502 -16.56 -32.49 -31.40
CA HIS A 502 -16.20 -33.47 -30.36
C HIS A 502 -15.35 -32.87 -29.24
#